data_AF-A0A6B0Y2M9-F1
#
_entry.id   AF-A0A6B0Y2M9-F1
#
_cell.length_a   1.000
_cell.length_b   1.000
_cell.length_c   1.000
_cell.angle_alpha   90.00
_cell.angle_beta   90.00
_cell.angle_gamma   90.00
#
_symmetry.space_group_name_H-M   'P 1'
#
loop_
_entity.id
_entity.type
_entity.pdbx_description
1 polymer ?
#
loop_
_entity_poly.entity_id
_entity_poly.type
_entity_poly.pdbx_seq_one_letter_code
_entity_poly.pdbx_strand_id
1 'polypeptide(L)'
;MAHFLNTTDPDFESRFRALLSLKREDAPDVNQAVAGIIADVRARGDAALADLTAKYDHLELRPDEFTVSEEEIEAAVSGVGSQELEALQLAASRIRAYHERQRPDDARWTDEAGTTLGWRWTPVRSAGLYVPGGRASYPSSVLMNAIPAQVAGVERLVMTVPAPHGELSPLVLLAARLSGIDTIHRLGGAQAVAALAYGTETVMPVDKITGPGNAYVAAAKRQVYGQVGIDMIAGPSEILVIADKSNDPNWIALDLLSQAE
;
A
#
# COMPACT_ATOMS: atom_id res chain seq x y z
N MET A 1 -21.87 11.53 15.82
CA MET A 1 -22.10 11.88 17.25
C MET A 1 -21.28 10.89 18.08
N ALA A 2 -20.54 11.34 19.09
CA ALA A 2 -19.65 10.46 19.86
C ALA A 2 -20.44 9.41 20.66
N HIS A 3 -19.92 8.19 20.73
CA HIS A 3 -20.49 7.10 21.53
C HIS A 3 -19.85 7.10 22.92
N PHE A 4 -20.64 7.29 23.98
CA PHE A 4 -20.16 7.18 25.36
C PHE A 4 -20.60 5.84 25.95
N LEU A 5 -19.64 5.06 26.45
CA LEU A 5 -19.83 3.77 27.11
C LEU A 5 -19.18 3.80 28.49
N ASN A 6 -19.83 3.21 29.49
CA ASN A 6 -19.27 3.01 30.82
C ASN A 6 -19.22 1.51 31.14
N THR A 7 -18.07 0.99 31.57
CA THR A 7 -17.86 -0.43 31.86
C THR A 7 -18.70 -0.95 33.03
N THR A 8 -19.28 -0.06 33.85
CA THR A 8 -20.18 -0.44 34.95
C THR A 8 -21.65 -0.57 34.53
N ASP A 9 -22.01 -0.17 33.31
CA ASP A 9 -23.39 -0.25 32.84
C ASP A 9 -23.79 -1.73 32.60
N PRO A 10 -25.00 -2.16 32.98
CA PRO A 10 -25.44 -3.55 32.84
C PRO A 10 -25.54 -4.01 31.37
N ASP A 11 -25.62 -3.07 30.43
CA ASP A 11 -25.69 -3.32 28.99
C ASP A 11 -24.37 -3.04 28.24
N PHE A 12 -23.27 -2.72 28.95
CA PHE A 12 -21.98 -2.35 28.37
C PHE A 12 -21.52 -3.32 27.28
N GLU A 13 -21.46 -4.62 27.59
CA GLU A 13 -20.96 -5.65 26.65
C GLU A 13 -21.76 -5.66 25.35
N SER A 14 -23.09 -5.52 25.43
CA SER A 14 -23.95 -5.51 24.25
C SER A 14 -23.72 -4.26 23.38
N ARG A 15 -23.60 -3.08 24.01
CA ARG A 15 -23.37 -1.81 23.31
C ARG A 15 -21.96 -1.70 22.75
N PHE A 16 -20.97 -2.23 23.47
CA PHE A 16 -19.59 -2.29 23.01
C PHE A 16 -19.45 -3.20 21.78
N ARG A 17 -20.06 -4.39 21.80
CA ARG A 17 -20.12 -5.27 20.62
C ARG A 17 -20.83 -4.60 19.45
N ALA A 18 -21.94 -3.90 19.71
CA ALA A 18 -22.64 -3.17 18.67
C ALA A 18 -21.74 -2.11 18.01
N LEU A 19 -20.99 -1.34 18.81
CA LEU A 19 -20.02 -0.35 18.34
C LEU A 19 -18.92 -0.99 17.48
N LEU A 20 -18.31 -2.08 17.96
CA LEU A 20 -17.28 -2.82 17.21
C LEU A 20 -17.82 -3.43 15.90
N SER A 21 -19.12 -3.72 15.84
CA SER A 21 -19.77 -4.33 14.68
C SER A 21 -20.34 -3.33 13.67
N LEU A 22 -20.25 -2.03 13.93
CA LEU A 22 -20.72 -1.00 12.99
C LEU A 22 -20.04 -1.24 11.64
N LYS A 23 -20.86 -1.57 10.64
CA LYS A 23 -20.41 -2.13 9.37
C LYS A 23 -19.38 -1.23 8.72
N ARG A 24 -18.22 -1.83 8.48
CA ARG A 24 -17.23 -1.44 7.48
C ARG A 24 -17.74 -2.00 6.15
N GLU A 25 -18.01 -1.15 5.18
CA GLU A 25 -18.76 -1.50 3.95
C GLU A 25 -18.11 -2.63 3.13
N ASP A 26 -18.59 -3.87 3.27
CA ASP A 26 -18.46 -4.92 2.24
C ASP A 26 -19.76 -4.94 1.43
N ALA A 27 -19.84 -4.12 0.38
CA ALA A 27 -20.95 -4.15 -0.57
C ALA A 27 -20.76 -5.34 -1.54
N PRO A 28 -21.69 -6.31 -1.63
CA PRO A 28 -21.58 -7.45 -2.55
C PRO A 28 -21.33 -7.07 -4.01
N ASP A 29 -21.80 -5.89 -4.40
CA ASP A 29 -21.64 -5.29 -5.74
C ASP A 29 -20.15 -5.09 -6.12
N VAL A 30 -19.31 -4.68 -5.15
CA VAL A 30 -17.88 -4.43 -5.40
C VAL A 30 -17.16 -5.74 -5.76
N ASN A 31 -17.50 -6.86 -5.12
CA ASN A 31 -16.81 -8.13 -5.38
C ASN A 31 -17.05 -8.64 -6.81
N GLN A 32 -18.28 -8.53 -7.32
CA GLN A 32 -18.62 -8.95 -8.67
C GLN A 32 -17.97 -8.03 -9.71
N ALA A 33 -18.00 -6.71 -9.48
CA ALA A 33 -17.34 -5.75 -10.36
C ALA A 33 -15.83 -6.00 -10.45
N VAL A 34 -15.17 -6.24 -9.30
CA VAL A 34 -13.74 -6.54 -9.23
C VAL A 34 -13.40 -7.86 -9.93
N ALA A 35 -14.22 -8.90 -9.76
CA ALA A 35 -14.01 -10.17 -10.45
C ALA A 35 -14.07 -10.00 -11.97
N GLY A 36 -15.00 -9.16 -12.46
CA GLY A 36 -15.08 -8.78 -13.87
C GLY A 36 -13.83 -8.05 -14.35
N ILE A 37 -13.34 -7.07 -13.59
CA ILE A 37 -12.10 -6.33 -13.89
C ILE A 37 -10.90 -7.26 -13.98
N ILE A 38 -10.72 -8.15 -12.99
CA ILE A 38 -9.61 -9.11 -12.98
C ILE A 38 -9.68 -10.04 -14.19
N ALA A 39 -10.87 -10.58 -14.49
CA ALA A 39 -11.05 -11.46 -15.65
C ALA A 39 -10.72 -10.74 -16.98
N ASP A 40 -11.11 -9.47 -17.09
CA ASP A 40 -10.86 -8.67 -18.29
C ASP A 40 -9.37 -8.36 -18.49
N VAL A 41 -8.67 -7.94 -17.44
CA VAL A 41 -7.21 -7.73 -17.48
C VAL A 41 -6.46 -9.01 -17.84
N ARG A 42 -6.88 -10.16 -17.30
CA ARG A 42 -6.28 -11.46 -17.64
C ARG A 42 -6.52 -11.87 -19.10
N ALA A 43 -7.65 -11.47 -19.68
CA ALA A 43 -8.02 -11.85 -21.03
C ALA A 43 -7.41 -10.93 -22.10
N ARG A 44 -7.29 -9.63 -21.80
CA ARG A 44 -6.93 -8.60 -22.79
C ARG A 44 -5.65 -7.83 -22.48
N GLY A 45 -5.00 -8.09 -21.34
CA GLY A 45 -3.73 -7.47 -20.98
C GLY A 45 -3.80 -5.94 -20.98
N ASP A 46 -2.82 -5.31 -21.62
CA ASP A 46 -2.67 -3.86 -21.69
C ASP A 46 -3.89 -3.14 -22.30
N ALA A 47 -4.63 -3.78 -23.21
CA ALA A 47 -5.83 -3.18 -23.78
C ALA A 47 -6.91 -2.95 -22.72
N ALA A 48 -7.10 -3.89 -21.79
CA ALA A 48 -8.02 -3.69 -20.67
C ALA A 48 -7.49 -2.62 -19.71
N LEU A 49 -6.19 -2.55 -19.47
CA LEU A 49 -5.60 -1.51 -18.63
C LEU A 49 -5.84 -0.11 -19.18
N ALA A 50 -5.67 0.09 -20.49
CA ALA A 50 -5.95 1.36 -21.15
C ALA A 50 -7.42 1.76 -21.02
N ASP A 51 -8.35 0.85 -21.33
CA ASP A 51 -9.80 1.11 -21.25
C ASP A 51 -10.24 1.46 -19.83
N LEU A 52 -9.75 0.71 -18.83
CA LEU A 52 -10.13 0.89 -17.43
C LEU A 52 -9.51 2.16 -16.84
N THR A 53 -8.30 2.54 -17.27
CA THR A 53 -7.65 3.81 -16.88
C THR A 53 -8.40 5.00 -17.48
N ALA A 54 -8.78 4.94 -18.75
CA ALA A 54 -9.62 5.98 -19.37
C ALA A 54 -10.97 6.14 -18.65
N LYS A 55 -11.57 5.02 -18.23
CA LYS A 55 -12.85 5.02 -17.53
C LYS A 55 -12.78 5.57 -16.10
N TYR A 56 -11.81 5.13 -15.30
CA TYR A 56 -11.78 5.42 -13.86
C TYR A 56 -10.88 6.59 -13.49
N ASP A 57 -9.80 6.81 -14.22
CA ASP A 57 -8.83 7.88 -13.97
C ASP A 57 -9.02 9.06 -14.96
N HIS A 58 -9.97 8.93 -15.91
CA HIS A 58 -10.23 9.95 -16.94
C HIS A 58 -8.98 10.34 -17.73
N LEU A 59 -8.13 9.36 -18.00
CA LEU A 59 -6.84 9.50 -18.66
C LEU A 59 -6.70 8.45 -19.76
N GLU A 60 -6.63 8.89 -21.01
CA GLU A 60 -6.32 8.02 -22.13
C GLU A 60 -4.81 7.77 -22.17
N LEU A 61 -4.41 6.51 -22.09
CA LEU A 61 -3.02 6.08 -22.18
C LEU A 61 -2.88 4.97 -23.21
N ARG A 62 -1.83 5.06 -24.02
CA ARG A 62 -1.33 3.90 -24.75
C ARG A 62 -0.45 3.03 -23.82
N PRO A 63 -0.24 1.74 -24.14
CA PRO A 63 0.60 0.86 -23.32
C PRO A 63 2.03 1.39 -23.09
N ASP A 64 2.63 2.04 -24.10
CA ASP A 64 3.95 2.69 -24.01
C ASP A 64 3.98 3.88 -23.04
N GLU A 65 2.80 4.38 -22.63
CA GLU A 65 2.62 5.49 -21.70
C GLU A 65 2.18 5.02 -20.31
N PHE A 66 2.15 3.72 -20.02
CA PHE A 66 1.84 3.25 -18.66
C PHE A 66 2.98 3.51 -17.69
N THR A 67 4.22 3.46 -18.16
CA THR A 67 5.41 3.63 -17.31
C THR A 67 5.81 5.09 -17.27
N VAL A 68 6.05 5.62 -16.06
CA VAL A 68 6.60 6.96 -15.87
C VAL A 68 8.08 6.93 -16.23
N SER A 69 8.51 7.82 -17.13
CA SER A 69 9.91 7.86 -17.56
C SER A 69 10.82 8.50 -16.52
N GLU A 70 12.12 8.21 -16.58
CA GLU A 70 13.09 8.85 -15.67
C GLU A 70 13.14 10.36 -15.88
N GLU A 71 12.93 10.84 -17.11
CA GLU A 71 12.84 12.27 -17.42
C GLU A 71 11.62 12.93 -16.75
N GLU A 72 10.47 12.24 -16.72
CA GLU A 72 9.29 12.72 -16.01
C GLU A 72 9.50 12.76 -14.50
N ILE A 73 10.16 11.73 -13.94
CA ILE A 73 10.53 11.69 -12.51
C ILE A 73 11.49 12.84 -12.20
N GLU A 74 12.54 13.04 -13.01
CA GLU A 74 13.51 14.12 -12.80
C GLU A 74 12.87 15.50 -12.88
N ALA A 75 12.04 15.74 -13.91
CA ALA A 75 11.33 16.99 -14.08
C ALA A 75 10.44 17.29 -12.86
N ALA A 76 9.67 16.30 -12.39
CA ALA A 76 8.82 16.47 -11.21
C ALA A 76 9.63 16.72 -9.93
N VAL A 77 10.69 15.94 -9.71
CA VAL A 77 11.53 16.03 -8.50
C VAL A 77 12.33 17.33 -8.45
N SER A 78 12.76 17.88 -9.59
CA SER A 78 13.54 19.12 -9.67
C SER A 78 12.80 20.35 -9.10
N GLY A 79 11.46 20.31 -9.12
CA GLY A 79 10.61 21.37 -8.57
C GLY A 79 10.31 21.25 -7.07
N VAL A 80 10.77 20.20 -6.40
CA VAL A 80 10.49 19.99 -4.97
C VAL A 80 11.34 20.91 -4.12
N GLY A 81 10.71 21.59 -3.16
CA GLY A 81 11.39 22.47 -2.21
C GLY A 81 12.39 21.75 -1.32
N SER A 82 13.41 22.47 -0.86
CA SER A 82 14.47 21.90 -0.01
C SER A 82 13.93 21.36 1.32
N GLN A 83 12.90 22.00 1.89
CA GLN A 83 12.30 21.58 3.15
C GLN A 83 11.59 20.22 3.00
N GLU A 84 10.82 20.02 1.94
CA GLU A 84 10.15 18.74 1.65
C GLU A 84 11.16 17.64 1.34
N LEU A 85 12.21 17.98 0.58
CA LEU A 85 13.30 17.05 0.28
C LEU A 85 13.99 16.57 1.56
N GLU A 86 14.42 17.49 2.42
CA GLU A 86 15.07 17.17 3.70
C GLU A 86 14.15 16.35 4.61
N ALA A 87 12.86 16.69 4.67
CA ALA A 87 11.87 15.95 5.45
C ALA A 87 11.72 14.50 4.97
N LEU A 88 11.62 14.28 3.65
CA LEU A 88 11.50 12.94 3.08
C LEU A 88 12.80 12.13 3.22
N GLN A 89 13.97 12.76 3.09
CA GLN A 89 15.26 12.12 3.35
C GLN A 89 15.40 11.70 4.81
N LEU A 90 15.01 12.57 5.75
CA LEU A 90 14.99 12.24 7.17
C LEU A 90 14.07 11.07 7.46
N ALA A 91 12.84 11.10 6.94
CA ALA A 91 11.88 9.99 7.08
C ALA A 91 12.46 8.69 6.52
N ALA A 92 12.97 8.71 5.29
CA ALA A 92 13.54 7.54 4.64
C ALA A 92 14.72 6.95 5.43
N SER A 93 15.62 7.80 5.94
CA SER A 93 16.76 7.35 6.75
C SER A 93 16.34 6.67 8.04
N ARG A 94 15.33 7.20 8.74
CA ARG A 94 14.81 6.63 9.98
C ARG A 94 14.09 5.30 9.74
N ILE A 95 13.27 5.22 8.69
CA ILE A 95 12.56 3.99 8.30
C ILE A 95 13.58 2.89 7.97
N ARG A 96 14.61 3.22 7.18
CA ARG A 96 15.68 2.29 6.80
C ARG A 96 16.42 1.76 8.02
N ALA A 97 16.91 2.66 8.88
CA ALA A 97 17.65 2.29 10.08
C ALA A 97 16.82 1.43 11.06
N TYR A 98 15.50 1.59 11.09
CA TYR A 98 14.62 0.75 11.89
C TYR A 98 14.50 -0.66 11.31
N HIS A 99 14.19 -0.78 10.01
CA HIS A 99 13.98 -2.08 9.36
C HIS A 99 15.28 -2.88 9.19
N GLU A 100 16.44 -2.24 9.08
CA GLU A 100 17.75 -2.92 9.06
C GLU A 100 17.98 -3.76 10.32
N ARG A 101 17.48 -3.29 11.48
CA ARG A 101 17.55 -4.03 12.75
C ARG A 101 16.58 -5.20 12.85
N GLN A 102 15.56 -5.24 11.99
CA GLN A 102 14.56 -6.30 11.97
C GLN A 102 14.90 -7.43 10.99
N ARG A 103 16.01 -7.31 10.25
CA ARG A 103 16.43 -8.36 9.31
C ARG A 103 16.69 -9.65 10.09
N PRO A 104 16.05 -10.76 9.70
CA PRO A 104 16.22 -12.03 10.40
C PRO A 104 17.54 -12.69 9.99
N ASP A 105 18.14 -13.41 10.93
CA ASP A 105 19.32 -14.24 10.68
C ASP A 105 18.93 -15.68 10.33
N ASP A 106 19.71 -16.25 9.42
CA ASP A 106 19.68 -17.69 9.15
C ASP A 106 20.17 -18.47 10.38
N ALA A 107 19.66 -19.69 10.56
CA ALA A 107 20.16 -20.57 11.60
C ALA A 107 20.41 -21.97 11.04
N ARG A 108 21.47 -22.60 11.55
CA ARG A 108 21.83 -23.98 11.24
C ARG A 108 22.51 -24.61 12.44
N TRP A 109 22.04 -25.79 12.86
CA TRP A 109 22.61 -26.54 13.98
C TRP A 109 22.49 -28.05 13.74
N THR A 110 23.18 -28.83 14.56
CA THR A 110 23.04 -30.29 14.59
C THR A 110 22.48 -30.70 15.94
N ASP A 111 21.44 -31.53 15.95
CA ASP A 111 20.82 -32.01 17.19
C ASP A 111 21.61 -33.17 17.83
N GLU A 112 21.15 -33.61 19.00
CA GLU A 112 21.78 -34.71 19.76
C GLU A 112 21.73 -36.06 19.04
N ALA A 113 20.80 -36.22 18.09
CA ALA A 113 20.70 -37.40 17.23
C ALA A 113 21.64 -37.35 16.01
N GLY A 114 22.38 -36.24 15.83
CA GLY A 114 23.29 -36.02 14.70
C GLY A 114 22.62 -35.47 13.45
N THR A 115 21.35 -35.05 13.52
CA THR A 115 20.61 -34.47 12.38
C THR A 115 20.90 -32.98 12.26
N THR A 116 21.24 -32.52 11.05
CA THR A 116 21.37 -31.08 10.77
C THR A 116 20.01 -30.45 10.46
N LEU A 117 19.66 -29.42 11.22
CA LEU A 117 18.43 -28.65 11.11
C LEU A 117 18.76 -27.17 10.87
N GLY A 118 17.80 -26.40 10.35
CA GLY A 118 18.00 -24.98 10.10
C GLY A 118 16.85 -24.33 9.35
N TRP A 119 16.95 -23.01 9.24
CA TRP A 119 16.11 -22.19 8.36
C TRP A 119 16.96 -21.17 7.63
N ARG A 120 16.47 -20.76 6.47
CA ARG A 120 17.09 -19.73 5.64
C ARG A 120 16.02 -18.71 5.24
N TRP A 121 16.36 -17.43 5.37
CA TRP A 121 15.55 -16.31 4.91
C TRP A 121 16.03 -15.87 3.53
N THR A 122 15.09 -15.72 2.61
CA THR A 122 15.34 -15.17 1.28
C THR A 122 14.27 -14.13 0.95
N PRO A 123 14.63 -12.97 0.39
CA PRO A 123 13.63 -12.01 -0.06
C PRO A 123 12.76 -12.62 -1.17
N VAL A 124 11.57 -12.06 -1.34
CA VAL A 124 10.82 -12.26 -2.58
C VAL A 124 11.62 -11.66 -3.74
N ARG A 125 11.54 -12.25 -4.94
CA ARG A 125 12.29 -11.73 -6.08
C ARG A 125 11.75 -10.38 -6.51
N SER A 126 10.43 -10.22 -6.45
CA SER A 126 9.77 -8.98 -6.83
C SER A 126 8.56 -8.64 -5.96
N ALA A 127 8.37 -7.35 -5.73
CA ALA A 127 7.22 -6.83 -4.99
C ALA A 127 6.57 -5.67 -5.75
N GLY A 128 5.24 -5.66 -5.74
CA GLY A 128 4.39 -4.61 -6.26
C GLY A 128 3.83 -3.76 -5.14
N LEU A 129 3.90 -2.44 -5.27
CA LEU A 129 3.43 -1.47 -4.30
C LEU A 129 2.26 -0.72 -4.91
N TYR A 130 1.08 -0.86 -4.33
CA TYR A 130 -0.05 -0.01 -4.65
C TYR A 130 0.01 1.27 -3.81
N VAL A 131 0.00 2.42 -4.49
CA VAL A 131 -0.02 3.74 -3.86
C VAL A 131 -1.27 4.47 -4.31
N PRO A 132 -2.15 4.92 -3.40
CA PRO A 132 -3.31 5.73 -3.76
C PRO A 132 -2.88 7.03 -4.46
N GLY A 133 -3.65 7.46 -5.46
CA GLY A 133 -3.43 8.71 -6.19
C GLY A 133 -4.42 9.81 -5.82
N GLY A 134 -4.34 10.94 -6.52
CA GLY A 134 -5.20 12.11 -6.29
C GLY A 134 -5.04 12.71 -4.89
N ARG A 135 -6.15 12.99 -4.21
CA ARG A 135 -6.15 13.64 -2.87
C ARG A 135 -5.57 12.77 -1.75
N ALA A 136 -5.46 11.46 -1.96
CA ALA A 136 -4.88 10.51 -1.01
C ALA A 136 -3.42 10.15 -1.35
N SER A 137 -2.74 10.99 -2.14
CA SER A 137 -1.37 10.75 -2.61
C SER A 137 -0.35 11.05 -1.52
N TYR A 138 0.00 10.02 -0.73
CA TYR A 138 0.93 10.17 0.40
C TYR A 138 2.34 9.64 0.11
N PRO A 139 3.38 10.50 0.10
CA PRO A 139 4.77 10.04 -0.06
C PRO A 139 5.22 9.13 1.09
N SER A 140 4.67 9.31 2.29
CA SER A 140 4.94 8.44 3.44
C SER A 140 4.56 6.97 3.19
N SER A 141 3.46 6.72 2.47
CA SER A 141 3.03 5.35 2.11
C SER A 141 4.01 4.68 1.16
N VAL A 142 4.62 5.45 0.25
CA VAL A 142 5.69 4.97 -0.63
C VAL A 142 6.89 4.53 0.21
N LEU A 143 7.40 5.42 1.08
CA LEU A 143 8.56 5.14 1.92
C LEU A 143 8.34 3.90 2.81
N MET A 144 7.17 3.81 3.45
CA MET A 144 6.85 2.72 4.39
C MET A 144 6.65 1.35 3.72
N ASN A 145 6.31 1.31 2.42
CA ASN A 145 6.22 0.05 1.69
C ASN A 145 7.54 -0.33 1.01
N ALA A 146 8.21 0.64 0.38
CA ALA A 146 9.38 0.38 -0.46
C ALA A 146 10.66 0.13 0.34
N ILE A 147 10.91 0.93 1.39
CA ILE A 147 12.15 0.82 2.15
C ILE A 147 12.30 -0.54 2.85
N PRO A 148 11.27 -1.11 3.51
CA PRO A 148 11.40 -2.45 4.08
C PRO A 148 11.69 -3.52 3.03
N ALA A 149 11.12 -3.40 1.83
CA ALA A 149 11.37 -4.32 0.73
C ALA A 149 12.82 -4.20 0.20
N GLN A 150 13.32 -2.96 0.06
CA GLN A 150 14.72 -2.69 -0.27
C GLN A 150 15.66 -3.28 0.78
N VAL A 151 15.39 -3.06 2.07
CA VAL A 151 16.19 -3.57 3.19
C VAL A 151 16.18 -5.11 3.25
N ALA A 152 15.05 -5.74 2.90
CA ALA A 152 14.96 -7.19 2.80
C ALA A 152 15.79 -7.76 1.64
N GLY A 153 16.12 -6.95 0.63
CA GLY A 153 16.88 -7.34 -0.56
C GLY A 153 16.02 -7.77 -1.74
N VAL A 154 14.80 -7.24 -1.85
CA VAL A 154 13.95 -7.47 -3.04
C VAL A 154 14.62 -6.86 -4.27
N GLU A 155 14.77 -7.64 -5.33
CA GLU A 155 15.55 -7.27 -6.53
C GLU A 155 14.76 -6.39 -7.50
N ARG A 156 13.42 -6.48 -7.49
CA ARG A 156 12.55 -5.69 -8.36
C ARG A 156 11.34 -5.14 -7.61
N LEU A 157 11.30 -3.83 -7.45
CA LEU A 157 10.23 -3.06 -6.84
C LEU A 157 9.45 -2.30 -7.91
N VAL A 158 8.17 -2.66 -8.06
CA VAL A 158 7.25 -2.03 -9.01
C VAL A 158 6.23 -1.23 -8.22
N MET A 159 6.03 0.04 -8.56
CA MET A 159 4.97 0.87 -7.99
C MET A 159 3.85 1.06 -8.99
N THR A 160 2.62 0.98 -8.53
CA THR A 160 1.42 1.40 -9.27
C THR A 160 0.78 2.55 -8.52
N VAL A 161 0.50 3.65 -9.23
CA VAL A 161 -0.15 4.83 -8.70
C VAL A 161 -1.09 5.41 -9.76
N PRO A 162 -2.41 5.55 -9.51
CA PRO A 162 -3.29 6.18 -10.49
C PRO A 162 -2.92 7.65 -10.67
N ALA A 163 -2.96 8.12 -11.92
CA ALA A 163 -2.78 9.52 -12.29
C ALA A 163 -4.10 10.11 -12.77
N PRO A 164 -5.09 10.36 -11.88
CA PRO A 164 -6.37 10.91 -12.31
C PRO A 164 -6.15 12.24 -13.04
N HIS A 165 -6.70 12.36 -14.25
CA HIS A 165 -6.49 13.50 -15.16
C HIS A 165 -5.01 13.75 -15.54
N GLY A 166 -4.14 12.75 -15.43
CA GLY A 166 -2.72 12.85 -15.76
C GLY A 166 -1.85 13.43 -14.64
N GLU A 167 -2.41 13.70 -13.47
CA GLU A 167 -1.68 14.31 -12.36
C GLU A 167 -0.99 13.27 -11.47
N LEU A 168 0.32 13.42 -11.28
CA LEU A 168 1.11 12.67 -10.30
C LEU A 168 1.76 13.64 -9.31
N SER A 169 1.77 13.27 -8.03
CA SER A 169 2.40 14.09 -7.00
C SER A 169 3.94 14.04 -7.13
N PRO A 170 4.62 15.19 -7.26
CA PRO A 170 6.08 15.25 -7.25
C PRO A 170 6.70 14.64 -5.98
N LEU A 171 6.02 14.77 -4.84
CA LEU A 171 6.48 14.20 -3.57
C LEU A 171 6.43 12.67 -3.57
N VAL A 172 5.43 12.07 -4.22
CA VAL A 172 5.35 10.60 -4.39
C VAL A 172 6.47 10.10 -5.29
N LEU A 173 6.77 10.80 -6.38
CA LEU A 173 7.87 10.45 -7.29
C LEU A 173 9.24 10.62 -6.58
N LEU A 174 9.42 11.68 -5.80
CA LEU A 174 10.60 11.85 -4.95
C LEU A 174 10.74 10.71 -3.94
N ALA A 175 9.66 10.33 -3.25
CA ALA A 175 9.67 9.23 -2.29
C ALA A 175 10.00 7.89 -2.95
N ALA A 176 9.51 7.65 -4.18
CA ALA A 176 9.84 6.46 -4.97
C ALA A 176 11.34 6.40 -5.28
N ARG A 177 11.92 7.51 -5.75
CA ARG A 177 13.35 7.65 -6.00
C ARG A 177 14.20 7.41 -4.75
N LEU A 178 13.83 8.01 -3.62
CA LEU A 178 14.55 7.84 -2.34
C LEU A 178 14.48 6.41 -1.76
N SER A 179 13.52 5.61 -2.23
CA SER A 179 13.26 4.26 -1.72
C SER A 179 13.75 3.14 -2.66
N GLY A 180 14.32 3.49 -3.82
CA GLY A 180 14.87 2.52 -4.77
C GLY A 180 13.79 1.72 -5.52
N ILE A 181 12.66 2.35 -5.86
CA ILE A 181 11.67 1.75 -6.75
C ILE A 181 12.21 1.71 -8.18
N ASP A 182 12.13 0.56 -8.84
CA ASP A 182 12.71 0.35 -10.18
C ASP A 182 11.77 0.79 -11.30
N THR A 183 10.46 0.66 -11.11
CA THR A 183 9.48 0.96 -12.16
C THR A 183 8.23 1.55 -11.54
N ILE A 184 7.72 2.62 -12.14
CA ILE A 184 6.49 3.28 -11.71
C ILE A 184 5.49 3.22 -12.86
N HIS A 185 4.33 2.64 -12.62
CA HIS A 185 3.21 2.64 -13.55
C HIS A 185 2.11 3.58 -13.08
N ARG A 186 1.61 4.44 -13.98
CA ARG A 186 0.51 5.38 -13.71
C ARG A 186 -0.88 4.71 -13.74
N LEU A 187 -0.99 3.54 -13.11
CA LEU A 187 -2.16 2.67 -13.08
C LEU A 187 -2.70 2.55 -11.65
N GLY A 188 -4.03 2.49 -11.46
CA GLY A 188 -4.65 2.28 -10.15
C GLY A 188 -5.75 1.22 -10.10
N GLY A 189 -6.52 1.22 -9.00
CA GLY A 189 -7.70 0.38 -8.82
C GLY A 189 -7.45 -1.13 -8.83
N ALA A 190 -8.52 -1.89 -9.08
CA ALA A 190 -8.46 -3.36 -9.17
C ALA A 190 -7.66 -3.83 -10.40
N GLN A 191 -7.63 -3.02 -11.46
CA GLN A 191 -6.91 -3.31 -12.69
C GLN A 191 -5.39 -3.31 -12.51
N ALA A 192 -4.84 -2.37 -11.71
CA ALA A 192 -3.43 -2.37 -11.36
C ALA A 192 -3.05 -3.59 -10.51
N VAL A 193 -3.90 -3.98 -9.55
CA VAL A 193 -3.69 -5.19 -8.74
C VAL A 193 -3.71 -6.44 -9.63
N ALA A 194 -4.63 -6.52 -10.59
CA ALA A 194 -4.68 -7.62 -11.54
C ALA A 194 -3.43 -7.68 -12.43
N ALA A 195 -2.96 -6.53 -12.94
CA ALA A 195 -1.74 -6.44 -13.74
C ALA A 195 -0.51 -6.91 -12.95
N LEU A 196 -0.35 -6.45 -11.70
CA LEU A 196 0.73 -6.89 -10.83
C LEU A 196 0.64 -8.39 -10.50
N ALA A 197 -0.56 -8.95 -10.37
CA ALA A 197 -0.73 -10.36 -9.98
C ALA A 197 -0.53 -11.34 -11.14
N TYR A 198 -1.00 -11.00 -12.33
CA TYR A 198 -1.05 -11.91 -13.49
C TYR A 198 -0.09 -11.52 -14.61
N GLY A 199 0.37 -10.27 -14.62
CA GLY A 199 1.17 -9.70 -15.70
C GLY A 199 0.32 -9.30 -16.90
N THR A 200 0.89 -8.41 -17.70
CA THR A 200 0.44 -8.02 -19.04
C THR A 200 1.66 -7.91 -19.95
N GLU A 201 1.49 -7.41 -21.17
CA GLU A 201 2.59 -7.17 -22.10
C GLU A 201 3.58 -6.11 -21.57
N THR A 202 3.08 -5.07 -20.89
CA THR A 202 3.91 -4.01 -20.30
C THR A 202 4.23 -4.24 -18.82
N VAL A 203 3.29 -4.78 -18.03
CA VAL A 203 3.46 -4.95 -16.58
C VAL A 203 3.89 -6.38 -16.27
N MET A 204 5.13 -6.57 -15.81
CA MET A 204 5.56 -7.90 -15.38
C MET A 204 4.91 -8.30 -14.04
N PRO A 205 4.49 -9.56 -13.86
CA PRO A 205 3.87 -10.00 -12.61
C PRO A 205 4.89 -10.01 -11.47
N VAL A 206 4.43 -9.76 -10.24
CA VAL A 206 5.24 -9.75 -9.02
C VAL A 206 4.89 -10.90 -8.08
N ASP A 207 5.75 -11.21 -7.11
CA ASP A 207 5.52 -12.30 -6.15
C ASP A 207 4.64 -11.87 -4.96
N LYS A 208 4.65 -10.58 -4.62
CA LYS A 208 3.89 -10.01 -3.50
C LYS A 208 3.38 -8.61 -3.82
N ILE A 209 2.14 -8.30 -3.45
CA ILE A 209 1.54 -6.97 -3.57
C ILE A 209 1.30 -6.39 -2.18
N THR A 210 1.76 -5.18 -1.92
CA THR A 210 1.51 -4.44 -0.68
C THR A 210 0.92 -3.06 -0.96
N GLY A 211 0.44 -2.41 0.10
CA GLY A 211 -0.06 -1.03 0.03
C GLY A 211 -1.57 -0.96 0.23
N PRO A 212 -2.06 0.05 0.96
CA PRO A 212 -3.47 0.24 1.21
C PRO A 212 -4.18 0.80 -0.03
N GLY A 213 -5.47 0.55 -0.14
CA GLY A 213 -6.30 1.13 -1.19
C GLY A 213 -7.77 1.10 -0.84
N ASN A 214 -8.61 1.61 -1.75
CA ASN A 214 -10.06 1.62 -1.56
C ASN A 214 -10.67 0.20 -1.59
N ALA A 215 -11.99 0.11 -1.46
CA ALA A 215 -12.72 -1.16 -1.46
C ALA A 215 -12.43 -2.04 -2.71
N TYR A 216 -12.20 -1.45 -3.88
CA TYR A 216 -11.87 -2.19 -5.11
C TYR A 216 -10.48 -2.82 -5.04
N VAL A 217 -9.50 -2.09 -4.53
CA VAL A 217 -8.12 -2.60 -4.33
C VAL A 217 -8.11 -3.69 -3.27
N ALA A 218 -8.81 -3.48 -2.15
CA ALA A 218 -8.91 -4.47 -1.08
C ALA A 218 -9.59 -5.76 -1.56
N ALA A 219 -10.70 -5.65 -2.29
CA ALA A 219 -11.37 -6.80 -2.89
C ALA A 219 -10.49 -7.49 -3.96
N ALA A 220 -9.73 -6.73 -4.76
CA ALA A 220 -8.84 -7.30 -5.77
C ALA A 220 -7.70 -8.08 -5.11
N LYS A 221 -7.03 -7.50 -4.10
CA LYS A 221 -5.98 -8.17 -3.31
C LYS A 221 -6.48 -9.48 -2.70
N ARG A 222 -7.71 -9.47 -2.16
CA ARG A 222 -8.36 -10.68 -1.64
C ARG A 222 -8.55 -11.74 -2.73
N GLN A 223 -8.97 -11.36 -3.93
CA GLN A 223 -9.24 -12.31 -5.02
C GLN A 223 -7.97 -12.85 -5.70
N VAL A 224 -6.86 -12.10 -5.68
CA VAL A 224 -5.57 -12.56 -6.23
C VAL A 224 -4.68 -13.26 -5.19
N TYR A 225 -5.09 -13.29 -3.92
CA TYR A 225 -4.37 -14.00 -2.88
C TYR A 225 -4.24 -15.49 -3.22
N GLY A 226 -3.03 -16.02 -3.12
CA GLY A 226 -2.68 -17.39 -3.53
C GLY A 226 -2.02 -17.46 -4.92
N GLN A 227 -2.32 -16.52 -5.82
CA GLN A 227 -1.50 -16.26 -7.00
C GLN A 227 -0.26 -15.43 -6.62
N VAL A 228 -0.46 -14.42 -5.77
CA VAL A 228 0.58 -13.58 -5.18
C VAL A 228 0.39 -13.48 -3.68
N GLY A 229 1.48 -13.19 -2.96
CA GLY A 229 1.38 -12.78 -1.56
C GLY A 229 0.69 -11.42 -1.45
N ILE A 230 -0.05 -11.21 -0.36
CA ILE A 230 -0.53 -9.87 0.03
C ILE A 230 -0.08 -9.57 1.46
N ASP A 231 0.01 -8.30 1.82
CA ASP A 231 0.26 -7.83 3.19
C ASP A 231 -0.94 -8.08 4.11
N MET A 232 -2.04 -7.38 3.87
CA MET A 232 -3.32 -7.48 4.56
C MET A 232 -4.42 -6.82 3.73
N ILE A 233 -5.67 -7.16 4.03
CA ILE A 233 -6.82 -6.41 3.53
C ILE A 233 -6.98 -5.21 4.45
N ALA A 234 -6.59 -4.03 3.98
CA ALA A 234 -6.68 -2.80 4.76
C ALA A 234 -8.13 -2.54 5.16
N GLY A 235 -8.34 -2.33 6.46
CA GLY A 235 -9.57 -1.76 7.00
C GLY A 235 -9.47 -0.23 7.10
N PRO A 236 -10.55 0.46 7.50
CA PRO A 236 -10.47 1.85 7.91
C PRO A 236 -9.46 1.99 9.05
N SER A 237 -8.68 3.08 9.02
CA SER A 237 -7.71 3.40 10.06
C SER A 237 -8.40 3.75 11.38
N GLU A 238 -7.78 3.37 12.50
CA GLU A 238 -8.35 3.53 13.85
C GLU A 238 -7.25 3.92 14.86
N ILE A 239 -7.64 4.64 15.90
CA ILE A 239 -6.78 4.99 17.05
C ILE A 239 -7.53 4.72 18.35
N LEU A 240 -6.81 4.21 19.36
CA LEU A 240 -7.29 4.09 20.74
C LEU A 240 -6.39 4.94 21.65
N VAL A 241 -6.96 6.00 22.23
CA VAL A 241 -6.26 6.86 23.18
C VAL A 241 -6.72 6.52 24.59
N ILE A 242 -5.79 6.07 25.44
CA ILE A 242 -6.02 5.83 26.87
C ILE A 242 -5.38 6.98 27.63
N ALA A 243 -6.19 7.84 28.23
CA ALA A 243 -5.75 9.02 28.94
C ALA A 243 -6.25 9.01 30.39
N ASP A 244 -5.39 9.43 31.32
CA ASP A 244 -5.79 9.75 32.69
C ASP A 244 -5.97 11.28 32.86
N LYS A 245 -6.32 11.70 34.08
CA LYS A 245 -6.56 13.12 34.40
C LYS A 245 -5.32 14.03 34.32
N SER A 246 -4.13 13.47 34.10
CA SER A 246 -2.85 14.19 34.09
C SER A 246 -2.45 14.66 32.69
N ASN A 247 -3.39 14.65 31.74
CA ASN A 247 -3.18 15.00 30.33
C ASN A 247 -3.88 16.32 29.99
N ASP A 248 -3.31 17.08 29.05
CA ASP A 248 -4.00 18.23 28.45
C ASP A 248 -5.15 17.74 27.55
N PRO A 249 -6.42 18.08 27.85
CA PRO A 249 -7.55 17.65 27.03
C PRO A 249 -7.46 18.09 25.57
N ASN A 250 -6.79 19.21 25.27
CA ASN A 250 -6.63 19.68 23.90
C ASN A 250 -5.72 18.74 23.09
N TRP A 251 -4.69 18.16 23.72
CA TRP A 251 -3.79 17.24 23.04
C TRP A 251 -4.51 15.92 22.72
N ILE A 252 -5.30 15.40 23.66
CA ILE A 252 -6.13 14.21 23.44
C ILE A 252 -7.13 14.45 22.31
N ALA A 253 -7.75 15.63 22.26
CA ALA A 253 -8.67 15.97 21.18
C ALA A 253 -7.96 16.03 19.82
N LEU A 254 -6.75 16.60 19.75
CA LEU A 254 -5.96 16.67 18.52
C LEU A 254 -5.51 15.27 18.05
N ASP A 255 -5.10 14.39 18.96
CA ASP A 255 -4.76 13.00 18.61
C ASP A 255 -5.96 12.27 18.00
N LEU A 256 -7.15 12.41 18.58
CA LEU A 256 -8.38 11.83 18.02
C LEU A 256 -8.76 12.44 16.66
N LEU A 257 -8.60 13.75 16.49
CA LEU A 257 -8.87 14.43 15.23
C LEU A 257 -7.87 14.03 14.13
N SER A 258 -6.61 13.77 14.47
CA SER A 258 -5.58 13.36 13.51
C SER A 258 -5.90 12.06 12.78
N GLN A 259 -6.71 11.19 13.40
CA GLN A 259 -7.17 9.94 12.78
C GLN A 259 -8.54 10.09 12.08
N ALA A 260 -9.28 11.16 12.37
CA ALA A 260 -10.62 11.38 11.86
C ALA A 260 -10.67 12.20 10.56
N GLU A 261 -9.60 12.91 10.22
CA GLU A 261 -9.45 13.66 8.94
C GLU A 261 -9.38 12.76 7.70
#